data_AF-A0A9D9LTH0-F1
#
_entry.id   AF-A0A9D9LTH0-F1
#
_cell.length_a   1.000
_cell.length_b   1.000
_cell.length_c   1.000
_cell.angle_alpha   90.00
_cell.angle_beta   90.00
_cell.angle_gamma   90.00
#
_symmetry.space_group_name_H-M   'P 1'
#
loop_
_entity.id
_entity.type
_entity.pdbx_description
1 polymer ?
#
loop_
_entity_poly.entity_id
_entity_poly.type
_entity_poly.pdbx_seq_one_letter_code
_entity_poly.pdbx_strand_id
1 'polypeptide(L)'
;MRKIILLILSTVCLSQAIKAQDVQPSHTPFDRFGNDTIAYLEHNWGTRTSGAYYDRTIGEFLNNFELPISQIEISINSIGEVSMVRFYIRNKSELRPNSDEFDKYSIMIWLVFDSTRRPNLEHIAHSFSGLERDQSVAYPWRDEYRELMKDWVLEDVQYNYGIFESDY
;
A
#
# COMPACT_ATOMS: atom_id res chain seq x y z
N MET A 1 -23.17 18.08 -38.89
CA MET A 1 -23.88 17.35 -37.82
C MET A 1 -23.11 16.13 -37.30
N ARG A 2 -22.75 15.12 -38.13
CA ARG A 2 -21.98 13.93 -37.68
C ARG A 2 -20.66 14.23 -36.94
N LYS A 3 -19.89 15.23 -37.39
CA LYS A 3 -18.60 15.63 -36.76
C LYS A 3 -18.76 16.31 -35.40
N ILE A 4 -19.87 17.00 -35.17
CA ILE A 4 -20.17 17.69 -33.89
C ILE A 4 -20.60 16.66 -32.84
N ILE A 5 -21.37 15.64 -33.24
CA ILE A 5 -21.79 14.54 -32.36
C ILE A 5 -20.58 13.71 -31.89
N LEU A 6 -19.61 13.45 -32.78
CA LEU A 6 -18.37 12.74 -32.43
C LEU A 6 -17.49 13.54 -31.45
N LEU A 7 -17.45 14.86 -31.57
CA LEU A 7 -16.67 15.72 -30.66
C LEU A 7 -17.29 15.82 -29.26
N ILE A 8 -18.62 15.80 -29.18
CA ILE A 8 -19.36 15.77 -27.91
C ILE A 8 -19.24 14.40 -27.24
N LEU A 9 -19.33 13.31 -28.02
CA LEU A 9 -19.10 11.96 -27.47
C LEU A 9 -17.68 11.80 -26.93
N SER A 10 -16.65 12.31 -27.63
CA SER A 10 -15.27 12.18 -27.16
C SER A 10 -15.01 12.98 -25.88
N THR A 11 -15.59 14.18 -25.73
CA THR A 11 -15.47 14.97 -24.49
C THR A 11 -16.22 14.32 -23.33
N VAL A 12 -17.40 13.74 -23.57
CA VAL A 12 -18.15 13.01 -22.53
C VAL A 12 -17.38 11.75 -22.10
N CYS A 13 -16.83 10.97 -23.05
CA CYS A 13 -16.01 9.79 -22.72
C CYS A 13 -14.73 10.16 -21.94
N LEU A 14 -14.03 11.23 -22.33
CA LEU A 14 -12.88 11.74 -21.58
C LEU A 14 -13.26 12.18 -20.17
N SER A 15 -14.39 12.87 -20.00
CA SER A 15 -14.86 13.30 -18.69
C SER A 15 -15.28 12.14 -17.76
N GLN A 16 -15.77 11.03 -18.32
CA GLN A 16 -16.09 9.83 -17.54
C GLN A 16 -14.84 9.02 -17.20
N ALA A 17 -13.83 8.97 -18.08
CA ALA A 17 -12.55 8.34 -17.81
C ALA A 17 -11.76 9.09 -16.72
N ILE A 18 -11.78 10.42 -16.74
CA ILE A 18 -11.17 11.25 -15.68
C ILE A 18 -11.92 11.04 -14.35
N LYS A 19 -13.26 10.99 -14.37
CA LYS A 19 -14.05 10.68 -13.17
C LYS A 19 -13.77 9.29 -12.60
N ALA A 20 -13.45 8.30 -13.44
CA ALA A 20 -13.11 6.96 -12.97
C ALA A 20 -11.77 6.91 -12.22
N GLN A 21 -10.88 7.88 -12.46
CA GLN A 21 -9.59 8.02 -11.78
C GLN A 21 -9.73 8.68 -10.39
N ASP A 22 -10.78 9.48 -10.16
CA ASP A 22 -11.05 10.18 -8.90
C ASP A 22 -11.84 9.37 -7.86
N VAL A 23 -12.40 8.21 -8.22
CA VAL A 23 -13.18 7.41 -7.26
C VAL A 23 -12.21 6.66 -6.35
N GLN A 24 -12.02 7.16 -5.13
CA GLN A 24 -11.37 6.40 -4.07
C GLN A 24 -12.08 5.05 -3.95
N PRO A 25 -11.35 3.93 -4.00
CA PRO A 25 -12.01 2.65 -4.02
C PRO A 25 -12.76 2.47 -2.68
N SER A 26 -14.04 2.10 -2.76
CA SER A 26 -15.00 2.24 -1.64
C SER A 26 -14.53 1.54 -0.37
N HIS A 27 -14.32 2.26 0.71
CA HIS A 27 -13.90 1.67 1.99
C HIS A 27 -15.10 1.12 2.77
N THR A 28 -15.02 -0.14 3.22
CA THR A 28 -15.97 -0.73 4.16
C THR A 28 -15.32 -0.84 5.54
N PRO A 29 -15.89 -0.21 6.59
CA PRO A 29 -15.32 -0.21 7.94
C PRO A 29 -15.15 -1.61 8.55
N PHE A 30 -14.18 -1.77 9.46
CA PHE A 30 -13.82 -3.06 10.05
C PHE A 30 -14.96 -3.71 10.84
N ASP A 31 -15.78 -2.91 11.53
CA ASP A 31 -16.91 -3.40 12.33
C ASP A 31 -17.96 -4.18 11.52
N ARG A 32 -18.08 -3.92 10.21
CA ARG A 32 -18.98 -4.61 9.27
C ARG A 32 -18.59 -6.07 9.03
N PHE A 33 -17.37 -6.46 9.40
CA PHE A 33 -16.83 -7.81 9.24
C PHE A 33 -16.85 -8.62 10.53
N GLY A 34 -17.46 -8.12 11.62
CA GLY A 34 -17.57 -8.90 12.87
C GLY A 34 -16.21 -9.27 13.48
N ASN A 35 -15.20 -8.41 13.32
CA ASN A 35 -13.80 -8.63 13.68
C ASN A 35 -13.03 -9.65 12.81
N ASP A 36 -13.57 -10.05 11.67
CA ASP A 36 -12.83 -10.86 10.69
C ASP A 36 -11.83 -9.98 9.92
N THR A 37 -10.56 -10.03 10.33
CA THR A 37 -9.47 -9.25 9.73
C THR A 37 -9.17 -9.68 8.30
N ILE A 38 -9.36 -10.96 7.97
CA ILE A 38 -9.09 -11.51 6.64
C ILE A 38 -10.15 -10.98 5.68
N ALA A 39 -11.42 -11.14 6.04
CA ALA A 39 -12.53 -10.66 5.22
C ALA A 39 -12.46 -9.14 5.01
N TYR A 40 -12.06 -8.38 6.05
CA TYR A 40 -11.84 -6.94 5.93
C TYR A 40 -10.73 -6.59 4.95
N LEU A 41 -9.57 -7.24 5.06
CA LEU A 41 -8.42 -6.97 4.19
C LEU A 41 -8.69 -7.40 2.74
N GLU A 42 -9.29 -8.57 2.55
CA GLU A 42 -9.65 -9.10 1.23
C GLU A 42 -10.70 -8.22 0.54
N HIS A 43 -11.73 -7.78 1.26
CA HIS A 43 -12.76 -6.92 0.69
C HIS A 43 -12.23 -5.54 0.28
N ASN A 44 -11.40 -4.92 1.13
CA ASN A 44 -10.91 -3.56 0.90
C ASN A 44 -9.67 -3.50 -0.02
N TRP A 45 -8.85 -4.57 -0.09
CA TRP A 45 -7.58 -4.57 -0.84
C TRP A 45 -7.21 -5.89 -1.54
N GLY A 46 -8.03 -6.95 -1.45
CA GLY A 46 -7.73 -8.26 -2.04
C GLY A 46 -7.99 -8.41 -3.54
N THR A 47 -8.83 -7.55 -4.13
CA THR A 47 -9.25 -7.69 -5.55
C THR A 47 -9.20 -6.39 -6.36
N ARG A 48 -8.45 -5.38 -5.90
CA ARG A 48 -8.46 -4.06 -6.56
C ARG A 48 -7.47 -3.99 -7.71
N THR A 49 -7.95 -3.43 -8.82
CA THR A 49 -7.21 -3.15 -10.05
C THR A 49 -5.96 -2.33 -9.74
N SER A 50 -4.81 -2.80 -10.25
CA SER A 50 -3.55 -2.05 -10.26
C SER A 50 -3.80 -0.57 -10.56
N GLY A 51 -3.25 0.31 -9.71
CA GLY A 51 -3.35 1.76 -9.88
C GLY A 51 -4.54 2.44 -9.20
N ALA A 52 -5.38 1.74 -8.44
CA ALA A 52 -6.47 2.37 -7.67
C ALA A 52 -5.99 3.38 -6.60
N TYR A 53 -4.72 3.24 -6.20
CA TYR A 53 -4.05 4.13 -5.25
C TYR A 53 -2.96 4.99 -5.91
N TYR A 54 -2.86 4.99 -7.24
CA TYR A 54 -1.88 5.79 -7.95
C TYR A 54 -2.06 7.28 -7.60
N ASP A 55 -0.94 7.96 -7.35
CA ASP A 55 -0.88 9.38 -6.95
C ASP A 55 -1.51 9.74 -5.60
N ARG A 56 -2.01 8.75 -4.84
CA ARG A 56 -2.43 8.95 -3.45
C ARG A 56 -1.23 8.93 -2.52
N THR A 57 -1.44 9.33 -1.27
CA THR A 57 -0.39 9.34 -0.23
C THR A 57 -0.58 8.25 0.82
N ILE A 58 0.50 7.86 1.51
CA ILE A 58 0.40 6.86 2.58
C ILE A 58 -0.48 7.41 3.71
N GLY A 59 -0.47 8.72 3.96
CA GLY A 59 -1.37 9.36 4.91
C GLY A 59 -2.84 9.12 4.58
N GLU A 60 -3.25 9.31 3.32
CA GLU A 60 -4.62 9.04 2.88
C GLU A 60 -5.02 7.57 3.02
N PHE A 61 -4.10 6.64 2.71
CA PHE A 61 -4.30 5.21 2.95
C PHE A 61 -4.49 4.92 4.45
N LEU A 62 -3.57 5.40 5.29
CA LEU A 62 -3.55 5.15 6.73
C LEU A 62 -4.71 5.80 7.49
N ASN A 63 -5.34 6.83 6.94
CA ASN A 63 -6.55 7.44 7.50
C ASN A 63 -7.77 6.51 7.42
N ASN A 64 -7.79 5.57 6.47
CA ASN A 64 -8.86 4.59 6.31
C ASN A 64 -8.48 3.20 6.85
N PHE A 65 -7.22 2.99 7.20
CA PHE A 65 -6.72 1.72 7.69
C PHE A 65 -6.95 1.57 9.20
N GLU A 66 -7.84 0.66 9.59
CA GLU A 66 -8.33 0.56 10.98
C GLU A 66 -7.62 -0.51 11.82
N LEU A 67 -6.91 -1.44 11.18
CA LEU A 67 -6.25 -2.53 11.91
C LEU A 67 -4.94 -2.07 12.55
N PRO A 68 -4.57 -2.62 13.72
CA PRO A 68 -3.29 -2.32 14.35
C PRO A 68 -2.13 -2.84 13.50
N ILE A 69 -1.13 -2.00 13.28
CA ILE A 69 0.13 -2.35 12.60
C ILE A 69 1.13 -2.75 13.69
N SER A 70 1.78 -3.89 13.53
CA SER A 70 2.79 -4.37 14.49
C SER A 70 4.22 -4.14 14.02
N GLN A 71 4.45 -4.25 12.72
CA GLN A 71 5.75 -4.00 12.10
C GLN A 71 5.60 -3.31 10.75
N ILE A 72 6.66 -2.62 10.36
CA ILE A 72 6.83 -2.01 9.05
C ILE A 72 8.12 -2.56 8.44
N GLU A 73 8.05 -3.02 7.20
CA GLU A 73 9.24 -3.32 6.41
C GLU A 73 9.45 -2.24 5.36
N ILE A 74 10.70 -1.79 5.24
CA ILE A 74 11.13 -0.77 4.28
C ILE A 74 12.08 -1.43 3.31
N SER A 75 11.76 -1.35 2.01
CA SER A 75 12.63 -1.81 0.93
C SER A 75 13.34 -0.65 0.26
N ILE A 76 14.65 -0.77 0.12
CA ILE A 76 15.51 0.20 -0.57
C ILE A 76 16.01 -0.39 -1.86
N ASN A 77 15.84 0.33 -2.97
CA ASN A 77 16.35 -0.09 -4.27
C ASN A 77 17.87 0.17 -4.43
N SER A 78 18.42 -0.26 -5.55
CA SER A 78 19.86 -0.15 -5.86
C SER A 78 20.40 1.28 -5.94
N ILE A 79 19.53 2.28 -6.14
CA ILE A 79 19.91 3.69 -6.17
C ILE A 79 19.70 4.41 -4.82
N GLY A 80 19.22 3.70 -3.80
CA GLY A 80 19.07 4.22 -2.44
C GLY A 80 17.73 4.91 -2.16
N GLU A 81 16.70 4.61 -2.95
CA GLU A 81 15.34 5.11 -2.74
C GLU A 81 14.45 4.03 -2.11
N VAL A 82 13.47 4.47 -1.33
CA VAL A 82 12.41 3.60 -0.85
C VAL A 82 11.55 3.18 -2.02
N SER A 83 11.50 1.88 -2.32
CA SER A 83 10.68 1.32 -3.39
C SER A 83 9.35 0.77 -2.89
N MET A 84 9.33 0.25 -1.67
CA MET A 84 8.18 -0.42 -1.10
C MET A 84 8.16 -0.27 0.43
N VAL A 85 6.94 -0.20 0.97
CA VAL A 85 6.64 -0.29 2.40
C VAL A 85 5.67 -1.44 2.60
N ARG A 86 5.91 -2.30 3.59
CA ARG A 86 4.97 -3.36 3.96
C ARG A 86 4.54 -3.21 5.41
N PHE A 87 3.24 -3.13 5.64
CA PHE A 87 2.65 -3.12 6.98
C PHE A 87 2.23 -4.53 7.36
N TYR A 88 2.77 -5.01 8.48
CA TYR A 88 2.38 -6.28 9.08
C TYR A 88 1.26 -6.06 10.08
N ILE A 89 0.17 -6.82 9.91
CA ILE A 89 -1.09 -6.57 10.59
C ILE A 89 -1.39 -7.82 11.42
N ARG A 90 -0.70 -7.96 12.56
CA ARG A 90 -0.89 -9.08 13.50
C ARG A 90 -0.51 -8.73 14.92
N ASN A 91 -1.14 -9.40 15.89
CA ASN A 91 -0.62 -9.52 17.25
C ASN A 91 0.42 -10.66 17.31
N LYS A 92 1.60 -10.41 17.89
CA LYS A 92 2.72 -11.38 17.94
C LYS A 92 2.33 -12.71 18.61
N SER A 93 1.32 -12.71 19.47
CA SER A 93 0.80 -13.88 20.18
C SER A 93 0.10 -14.92 19.30
N GLU A 94 -0.24 -14.58 18.06
CA GLU A 94 -1.00 -15.43 17.15
C GLU A 94 -0.13 -16.16 16.11
N LEU A 95 1.20 -15.98 16.18
CA LEU A 95 2.15 -16.64 15.29
C LEU A 95 2.63 -17.95 15.92
N ARG A 96 2.52 -19.05 15.18
CA ARG A 96 3.26 -20.27 15.53
C ARG A 96 4.75 -19.97 15.41
N PRO A 97 5.57 -20.35 16.40
CA PRO A 97 7.03 -20.26 16.29
C PRO A 97 7.49 -20.97 15.01
N ASN A 98 8.32 -20.30 14.20
CA ASN A 98 8.94 -20.83 12.98
C ASN A 98 7.98 -21.16 11.83
N SER A 99 6.92 -20.39 11.65
CA SER A 99 6.07 -20.51 10.47
C SER A 99 6.32 -19.34 9.51
N ASP A 100 6.42 -19.62 8.20
CA ASP A 100 6.50 -18.64 7.11
C ASP A 100 5.17 -17.84 6.95
N GLU A 101 4.38 -17.76 8.02
CA GLU A 101 3.08 -17.10 8.07
C GLU A 101 3.16 -15.60 8.33
N PHE A 102 4.38 -15.05 8.41
CA PHE A 102 4.64 -13.63 8.60
C PHE A 102 4.08 -12.81 7.43
N ASP A 103 4.21 -13.35 6.22
CA ASP A 103 3.71 -12.70 4.99
C ASP A 103 2.20 -12.85 4.77
N LYS A 104 1.55 -13.77 5.49
CA LYS A 104 0.15 -14.17 5.21
C LYS A 104 -0.90 -13.10 5.54
N TYR A 105 -0.52 -12.03 6.25
CA TYR A 105 -1.41 -10.94 6.64
C TYR A 105 -0.66 -9.61 6.64
N SER A 106 -0.36 -9.13 5.43
CA SER A 106 0.32 -7.86 5.23
C SER A 106 -0.33 -7.03 4.14
N ILE A 107 -0.19 -5.71 4.26
CA ILE A 107 -0.46 -4.78 3.17
C ILE A 107 0.88 -4.30 2.65
N MET A 108 1.14 -4.56 1.39
CA MET A 108 2.30 -4.09 0.66
C MET A 108 1.93 -2.84 -0.13
N ILE A 109 2.75 -1.80 -0.04
CA ILE A 109 2.56 -0.51 -0.67
C ILE A 109 3.76 -0.24 -1.56
N TRP A 110 3.51 -0.15 -2.86
CA TRP A 110 4.52 0.26 -3.84
C TRP A 110 4.51 1.79 -3.93
N LEU A 111 5.69 2.40 -3.87
CA LEU A 111 5.85 3.84 -4.08
C LEU A 111 6.04 4.14 -5.57
N VAL A 112 5.55 5.29 -6.03
CA VAL A 112 5.68 5.73 -7.44
C VAL A 112 7.09 5.61 -7.97
N PHE A 113 7.28 5.10 -9.20
CA PHE A 113 8.60 5.02 -9.86
C PHE A 113 9.29 6.35 -10.13
N ASP A 114 8.62 7.49 -9.92
CA ASP A 114 9.23 8.81 -10.03
C ASP A 114 10.19 9.08 -8.85
N SER A 115 11.48 8.97 -9.12
CA SER A 115 12.58 9.27 -8.20
C SER A 115 12.47 10.64 -7.51
N THR A 116 11.85 11.64 -8.14
CA THR A 116 11.71 12.98 -7.53
C THR A 116 10.68 13.01 -6.40
N ARG A 117 9.86 11.97 -6.30
CA ARG A 117 8.76 11.84 -5.34
C ARG A 117 8.98 10.69 -4.34
N ARG A 118 10.07 9.93 -4.48
CA ARG A 118 10.44 8.87 -3.54
C ARG A 118 11.29 9.43 -2.40
N PRO A 119 11.06 8.95 -1.16
CA PRO A 119 12.01 9.14 -0.09
C PRO A 119 13.29 8.37 -0.41
N ASN A 120 14.42 8.88 0.06
CA ASN A 120 15.71 8.21 -0.09
C ASN A 120 16.29 7.87 1.28
N LEU A 121 17.33 7.05 1.26
CA LEU A 121 18.02 6.56 2.46
C LEU A 121 18.44 7.72 3.38
N GLU A 122 19.02 8.78 2.82
CA GLU A 122 19.51 9.93 3.59
C GLU A 122 18.36 10.61 4.37
N HIS A 123 17.20 10.74 3.74
CA HIS A 123 16.03 11.33 4.38
C HIS A 123 15.48 10.49 5.53
N ILE A 124 15.58 9.16 5.46
CA ILE A 124 14.91 8.27 6.43
C ILE A 124 15.84 7.59 7.44
N ALA A 125 17.17 7.69 7.26
CA ALA A 125 18.17 7.01 8.08
C ALA A 125 18.09 7.34 9.58
N HIS A 126 17.55 8.52 9.93
CA HIS A 126 17.34 8.91 11.32
C HIS A 126 16.21 8.12 12.02
N SER A 127 15.27 7.58 11.24
CA SER A 127 14.13 6.80 11.73
C SER A 127 14.37 5.29 11.66
N PHE A 128 15.21 4.84 10.72
CA PHE A 128 15.45 3.42 10.47
C PHE A 128 16.95 3.11 10.47
N SER A 129 17.42 2.45 11.53
CA SER A 129 18.82 2.05 11.66
C SER A 129 19.15 0.83 10.81
N GLY A 130 20.31 0.84 10.14
CA GLY A 130 20.82 -0.32 9.42
C GLY A 130 20.14 -0.60 8.09
N LEU A 131 19.40 0.37 7.52
CA LEU A 131 18.98 0.30 6.11
C LEU A 131 20.18 0.54 5.20
N GLU A 132 20.35 -0.31 4.20
CA GLU A 132 21.28 -0.13 3.10
C GLU A 132 20.56 -0.35 1.75
N ARG A 133 21.28 -0.11 0.64
CA ARG A 133 20.75 -0.37 -0.71
C ARG A 133 20.50 -1.86 -0.93
N ASP A 134 19.51 -2.16 -1.78
CA ASP A 134 19.10 -3.53 -2.14
C ASP A 134 18.72 -4.40 -0.93
N GLN A 135 18.20 -3.77 0.13
CA GLN A 135 17.74 -4.44 1.34
C GLN A 135 16.26 -4.18 1.61
N SER A 136 15.64 -5.13 2.31
CA SER A 136 14.35 -4.95 2.96
C SER A 136 14.50 -5.30 4.43
N VAL A 137 14.15 -4.37 5.32
CA VAL A 137 14.34 -4.55 6.76
C VAL A 137 13.05 -4.23 7.49
N ALA A 138 12.63 -5.14 8.38
CA ALA A 138 11.47 -4.98 9.23
C ALA A 138 11.80 -4.31 10.57
N TYR A 139 10.97 -3.37 10.98
CA TYR A 139 11.07 -2.61 12.23
C TYR A 139 9.76 -2.74 13.02
N PRO A 140 9.82 -2.70 14.37
CA PRO A 140 8.62 -2.50 15.18
C PRO A 140 7.89 -1.23 14.77
N TRP A 141 6.56 -1.30 14.69
CA TRP A 141 5.74 -0.13 14.39
C TRP A 141 5.88 0.93 15.48
N ARG A 142 5.97 2.20 15.07
CA ARG A 142 5.94 3.38 15.94
C ARG A 142 5.01 4.41 15.30
N ASP A 143 4.15 5.03 16.11
CA ASP A 143 3.13 5.94 15.57
C ASP A 143 3.71 7.18 14.88
N GLU A 144 4.93 7.60 15.25
CA GLU A 144 5.66 8.67 14.56
C GLU A 144 5.94 8.37 13.08
N TYR A 145 5.97 7.09 12.68
CA TYR A 145 6.14 6.74 11.27
C TYR A 145 4.95 7.22 10.42
N ARG A 146 3.74 7.37 10.99
CA ARG A 146 2.58 7.93 10.28
C ARG A 146 2.89 9.33 9.72
N GLU A 147 3.51 10.17 10.55
CA GLU A 147 3.87 11.53 10.16
C GLU A 147 5.04 11.54 9.18
N LEU A 148 6.06 10.70 9.42
CA LEU A 148 7.24 10.58 8.55
C LEU A 148 6.86 10.27 7.09
N MET A 149 5.91 9.34 6.90
CA MET A 149 5.56 8.83 5.58
C MET A 149 4.26 9.41 5.02
N LYS A 150 3.62 10.36 5.71
CA LYS A 150 2.28 10.85 5.35
C LYS A 150 2.18 11.32 3.90
N ASP A 151 3.25 11.90 3.35
CA ASP A 151 3.31 12.48 2.01
C ASP A 151 3.96 11.55 0.97
N TRP A 152 4.34 10.33 1.34
CA TRP A 152 4.94 9.37 0.41
C TRP A 152 3.88 8.89 -0.58
N VAL A 153 4.21 8.96 -1.87
CA VAL A 153 3.23 8.76 -2.93
C VAL A 153 3.19 7.29 -3.35
N LEU A 154 1.97 6.77 -3.43
CA LEU A 154 1.65 5.41 -3.80
C LEU A 154 1.55 5.25 -5.31
N GLU A 155 2.03 4.11 -5.76
CA GLU A 155 1.69 3.54 -7.05
C GLU A 155 0.58 2.51 -6.90
N ASP A 156 0.73 1.60 -5.94
CA ASP A 156 -0.19 0.50 -5.74
C ASP A 156 -0.24 0.02 -4.29
N VAL A 157 -1.35 -0.62 -3.94
CA VAL A 157 -1.57 -1.24 -2.62
C VAL A 157 -2.07 -2.65 -2.84
N GLN A 158 -1.40 -3.61 -2.23
CA GLN A 158 -1.69 -5.03 -2.36
C GLN A 158 -1.91 -5.65 -1.00
N TYR A 159 -3.04 -6.33 -0.82
CA TYR A 159 -3.19 -7.30 0.25
C TYR A 159 -2.51 -8.61 -0.13
N ASN A 160 -1.53 -9.03 0.68
CA ASN A 160 -0.89 -10.32 0.53
C ASN A 160 -1.53 -11.31 1.50
N TYR A 161 -2.25 -12.28 0.95
CA TYR A 161 -2.76 -13.46 1.65
C TYR A 161 -2.12 -14.71 1.06
N GLY A 162 -1.44 -15.49 1.91
CA GLY A 162 -1.19 -16.90 1.60
C GLY A 162 -0.38 -17.24 0.33
N ILE A 163 0.39 -16.33 -0.28
CA ILE A 163 1.20 -16.67 -1.47
C ILE A 163 2.52 -17.31 -1.04
N PHE A 164 2.45 -18.58 -0.67
CA PHE A 164 3.47 -19.57 -1.01
C PHE A 164 2.74 -20.87 -1.33
N GLU A 165 2.33 -21.05 -2.58
CA GLU A 165 2.13 -22.41 -3.13
C GLU A 165 3.51 -22.96 -3.50
N SER A 166 4.02 -23.79 -2.58
CA SER A 166 4.75 -25.05 -2.73
C SER A 166 5.74 -25.29 -3.90
N ASP A 167 6.86 -25.91 -3.50
CA ASP A 167 7.69 -26.87 -4.24
C ASP A 167 8.68 -26.33 -5.28
N TYR A 168 9.94 -26.19 -4.84
CA TYR A 168 11.13 -26.64 -5.59
C TYR A 168 12.16 -27.23 -4.63
#